data_AF-A0AAV0VF17-F1
#
_entry.id   AF-A0AAV0VF17-F1
#
_cell.length_a   1.000
_cell.length_b   1.000
_cell.length_c   1.000
_cell.angle_alpha   90.00
_cell.angle_beta   90.00
_cell.angle_gamma   90.00
#
_symmetry.space_group_name_H-M   'P 1'
#
loop_
_entity.id
_entity.type
_entity.pdbx_description
1 polymer ?
#
loop_
_entity_poly.entity_id
_entity_poly.type
_entity_poly.pdbx_seq_one_letter_code
_entity_poly.pdbx_strand_id
1 'polypeptide(L)'
;MHPDLSPHLHTDECNQFTMEFKNCNVEHKVLRFVGRCDKIYDRMVHCFHLERQAKRQKNNEEARKHQALVRQRMLAEMRSDREQGIEN
;
A
#
# COMPACT_ATOMS: atom_id res chain seq x y z
N MET A 1 -10.87 5.63 -10.35
CA MET A 1 -9.64 6.15 -9.72
C MET A 1 -8.48 5.85 -10.66
N HIS A 2 -7.90 6.86 -11.33
CA HIS A 2 -6.66 6.66 -12.10
C HIS A 2 -5.50 6.39 -11.14
N PRO A 3 -4.66 5.37 -11.38
CA PRO A 3 -3.42 5.19 -10.61
C PRO A 3 -2.46 6.35 -10.93
N ASP A 4 -1.80 6.87 -9.89
CA ASP A 4 -0.64 7.75 -10.07
C ASP A 4 0.48 6.96 -10.75
N LEU A 5 1.28 7.60 -11.61
CA LEU A 5 2.37 6.98 -12.36
C LEU A 5 3.73 7.55 -11.96
N SER A 6 3.76 8.26 -10.82
CA SER A 6 4.96 8.86 -10.26
C SER A 6 5.89 7.75 -9.73
N PRO A 7 7.15 7.69 -10.18
CA PRO A 7 8.02 6.54 -9.95
C PRO A 7 8.41 6.31 -8.48
N HIS A 8 8.34 7.35 -7.64
CA HIS A 8 8.68 7.26 -6.22
C HIS A 8 7.56 6.64 -5.35
N LEU A 9 6.35 6.47 -5.90
CA LEU A 9 5.19 5.92 -5.17
C LEU A 9 5.07 4.39 -5.28
N HIS A 10 5.81 3.80 -6.21
CA HIS A 10 5.68 2.40 -6.61
C HIS A 10 6.99 1.64 -6.46
N THR A 11 6.89 0.32 -6.36
CA THR A 11 8.05 -0.57 -6.44
C THR A 11 8.71 -0.52 -7.82
N ASP A 12 10.00 -0.85 -7.88
CA ASP A 12 10.76 -0.89 -9.13
C ASP A 12 10.12 -1.81 -10.19
N GLU A 13 9.54 -2.93 -9.76
CA GLU A 13 8.80 -3.85 -10.64
C GLU A 13 7.57 -3.18 -11.28
N CYS A 14 6.74 -2.48 -10.50
CA CYS A 14 5.58 -1.79 -11.06
C CYS A 14 5.99 -0.56 -11.92
N ASN A 15 7.14 0.05 -11.62
CA ASN A 15 7.71 1.11 -12.43
C ASN A 15 8.13 0.64 -13.82
N GLN A 16 8.59 -0.60 -13.96
CA GLN A 16 8.91 -1.19 -15.28
C GLN A 16 7.67 -1.24 -16.18
N PHE A 17 6.53 -1.72 -15.68
CA PHE A 17 5.28 -1.72 -16.44
C PHE A 17 4.81 -0.30 -16.82
N THR A 18 5.05 0.68 -15.95
CA THR A 18 4.76 2.08 -16.24
C THR A 18 5.61 2.61 -17.40
N MET A 19 6.90 2.27 -17.43
CA MET A 19 7.79 2.63 -18.54
C MET A 19 7.37 1.94 -19.84
N GLU A 20 7.06 0.64 -19.80
CA GLU A 20 6.55 -0.11 -20.97
C GLU A 20 5.26 0.51 -21.52
N PHE A 21 4.32 0.88 -20.63
CA PHE A 21 3.07 1.50 -21.03
C PHE A 21 3.30 2.88 -21.66
N LYS A 22 4.20 3.70 -21.09
CA LYS A 22 4.56 5.00 -21.66
C LYS A 22 5.20 4.84 -23.04
N ASN A 23 6.12 3.89 -23.20
CA ASN A 23 6.77 3.60 -24.48
C ASN A 23 5.74 3.16 -25.54
N CYS A 24 4.84 2.23 -25.19
CA CYS A 24 3.78 1.80 -26.10
C CYS A 24 2.90 2.98 -26.55
N ASN A 25 2.54 3.89 -25.64
CA ASN A 25 1.76 5.09 -25.99
C ASN A 25 2.51 6.07 -26.90
N VAL A 26 3.83 6.19 -26.74
CA VAL A 26 4.67 7.06 -27.58
C VAL A 26 4.83 6.48 -28.98
N GLU A 27 5.06 5.17 -29.10
CA GLU A 27 5.18 4.47 -30.38
C GLU A 27 3.85 4.37 -31.13
N HIS A 28 2.74 4.26 -30.41
CA HIS A 28 1.41 4.00 -30.95
C HIS A 28 0.42 5.13 -30.65
N LYS A 29 0.78 6.39 -30.95
CA LYS A 29 -0.01 7.59 -30.62
C LYS A 29 -1.49 7.54 -31.06
N VAL A 30 -1.77 6.93 -32.21
CA VAL A 30 -3.12 6.74 -32.74
C VAL A 30 -3.71 5.41 -32.28
N LEU A 31 -2.90 4.34 -32.31
CA LEU A 31 -3.38 3.00 -31.99
C LEU A 31 -3.63 2.76 -30.49
N ARG A 32 -3.16 3.67 -29.61
CA ARG A 32 -3.52 3.66 -28.19
C ARG A 32 -5.02 3.79 -27.96
N PHE A 33 -5.73 4.46 -28.87
CA PHE A 33 -7.18 4.64 -28.78
C PHE A 33 -7.97 3.41 -29.24
N VAL A 34 -7.32 2.45 -29.91
CA VAL A 34 -7.94 1.17 -30.34
C VAL A 34 -7.48 -0.01 -29.49
N GLY A 35 -6.87 0.25 -28.32
CA GLY A 35 -6.53 -0.78 -27.34
C GLY A 35 -5.22 -1.54 -27.59
N ARG A 36 -4.33 -1.00 -28.45
CA ARG A 36 -3.04 -1.65 -28.76
C ARG A 36 -2.15 -1.89 -27.52
N CYS A 37 -2.27 -1.03 -26.51
CA CYS A 37 -1.49 -1.09 -25.28
C CYS A 37 -2.23 -1.71 -24.08
N ASP A 38 -3.44 -2.23 -24.28
CA ASP A 38 -4.32 -2.65 -23.16
C ASP A 38 -3.71 -3.79 -22.34
N LYS A 39 -3.07 -4.77 -22.99
CA LYS A 39 -2.37 -5.86 -22.28
C LYS A 39 -1.25 -5.37 -21.37
N ILE A 40 -0.60 -4.26 -21.72
CA ILE A 40 0.46 -3.66 -20.89
C ILE A 40 -0.20 -2.87 -19.75
N TYR A 41 -1.27 -2.14 -20.07
CA TYR A 41 -2.08 -1.42 -19.08
C TYR A 41 -2.65 -2.35 -18.01
N ASP A 42 -3.23 -3.50 -18.40
CA ASP A 42 -3.81 -4.49 -17.48
C ASP A 42 -2.76 -5.03 -16.51
N ARG A 43 -1.55 -5.35 -17.01
CA ARG A 43 -0.43 -5.79 -16.17
C ARG A 43 0.02 -4.70 -15.20
N MET A 44 0.10 -3.45 -15.66
CA MET A 44 0.44 -2.30 -14.83
C MET A 44 -0.60 -2.10 -13.71
N VAL A 45 -1.90 -2.10 -14.04
CA VAL A 45 -3.00 -1.94 -13.08
C VAL A 45 -3.02 -3.10 -12.07
N HIS A 46 -2.80 -4.33 -12.54
CA HIS A 46 -2.70 -5.50 -11.67
C HIS A 46 -1.54 -5.37 -10.68
N CYS A 47 -0.38 -4.89 -11.12
CA CYS A 47 0.77 -4.62 -10.25
C CYS A 47 0.41 -3.62 -9.15
N PHE A 48 -0.17 -2.47 -9.51
CA PHE A 48 -0.60 -1.45 -8.54
C PHE A 48 -1.68 -1.94 -7.58
N HIS A 49 -2.55 -2.85 -8.04
CA HIS A 49 -3.55 -3.46 -7.20
C HIS A 49 -2.90 -4.32 -6.11
N LEU A 50 -1.98 -5.20 -6.49
CA LEU A 50 -1.24 -6.05 -5.56
C LEU A 50 -0.40 -5.24 -4.58
N GLU A 51 0.31 -4.22 -5.06
CA GLU A 51 1.09 -3.33 -4.22
C GLU A 51 0.22 -2.65 -3.14
N ARG A 52 -0.96 -2.15 -3.55
CA ARG A 52 -1.91 -1.54 -2.62
C ARG A 52 -2.45 -2.56 -1.61
N GLN A 53 -2.70 -3.79 -2.03
CA GLN A 53 -3.11 -4.85 -1.11
C GLN A 53 -2.01 -5.16 -0.10
N ALA A 54 -0.76 -5.32 -0.53
CA ALA A 54 0.37 -5.58 0.35
C ALA A 54 0.59 -4.46 1.36
N LYS A 55 0.57 -3.18 0.92
CA LYS A 55 0.66 -2.01 1.82
C LYS A 55 -0.47 -2.00 2.86
N ARG A 56 -1.71 -2.30 2.45
CA ARG A 56 -2.85 -2.39 3.38
C ARG A 56 -2.70 -3.50 4.40
N GLN A 57 -2.24 -4.68 3.98
CA GLN A 57 -2.02 -5.81 4.89
C GLN A 57 -0.94 -5.47 5.92
N LYS A 58 0.21 -4.94 5.48
CA LYS A 58 1.30 -4.51 6.35
C LYS A 58 0.83 -3.45 7.36
N ASN A 59 0.16 -2.41 6.89
CA ASN A 59 -0.34 -1.34 7.76
C ASN A 59 -1.37 -1.87 8.77
N ASN A 60 -2.23 -2.81 8.36
CA ASN A 60 -3.19 -3.43 9.28
C ASN A 60 -2.47 -4.26 10.36
N GLU A 61 -1.47 -5.04 10.00
CA GLU A 61 -0.68 -5.83 10.94
C GLU A 61 0.05 -4.92 11.94
N GLU A 62 0.73 -3.89 11.46
CA GLU A 62 1.42 -2.90 12.30
C GLU A 62 0.45 -2.18 13.24
N ALA A 63 -0.72 -1.75 12.73
CA ALA A 63 -1.76 -1.13 13.54
C ALA A 63 -2.27 -2.09 14.63
N ARG A 64 -2.48 -3.37 14.32
CA ARG A 64 -2.92 -4.38 15.29
C ARG A 64 -1.87 -4.60 16.38
N LYS A 65 -0.59 -4.68 16.01
CA LYS A 65 0.54 -4.79 16.97
C LYS A 65 0.60 -3.58 17.88
N HIS A 66 0.55 -2.38 17.32
CA HIS A 66 0.58 -1.14 18.10
C HIS A 66 -0.61 -1.03 19.06
N GLN A 67 -1.82 -1.34 18.59
CA GLN A 67 -3.01 -1.37 19.44
C GLN A 67 -2.89 -2.40 20.58
N ALA A 68 -2.30 -3.56 20.33
CA ALA A 68 -2.08 -4.56 21.37
C ALA A 68 -1.09 -4.07 22.44
N LEU A 69 0.00 -3.44 22.02
CA LEU A 69 0.99 -2.85 22.93
C LEU A 69 0.37 -1.75 23.80
N VAL A 70 -0.39 -0.82 23.19
CA VAL A 70 -1.07 0.24 23.93
C VAL A 70 -2.06 -0.34 24.93
N ARG A 71 -2.86 -1.33 24.53
CA ARG A 71 -3.78 -2.02 25.46
C ARG A 71 -3.06 -2.67 26.63
N GLN A 72 -1.93 -3.35 26.39
CA GLN A 72 -1.14 -3.96 27.47
C GLN A 72 -0.59 -2.92 28.45
N ARG A 73 -0.10 -1.78 27.94
CA ARG A 73 0.40 -0.68 28.76
C ARG A 73 -0.71 -0.08 29.63
N MET A 74 -1.86 0.25 29.03
CA MET A 74 -3.01 0.78 29.76
C MET A 74 -3.45 -0.17 30.89
N LEU A 75 -3.48 -1.49 30.63
CA LEU A 75 -3.82 -2.48 31.65
C LEU A 75 -2.77 -2.60 32.76
N ALA A 76 -1.49 -2.43 32.44
CA ALA A 76 -0.42 -2.44 33.44
C ALA A 76 -0.49 -1.20 34.34
N GLU A 77 -0.70 -0.02 33.77
CA GLU A 77 -0.91 1.24 34.50
C GLU A 77 -2.11 1.12 35.45
N MET A 78 -3.27 0.66 34.96
CA MET A 78 -4.46 0.43 35.79
C MET A 78 -4.25 -0.55 36.95
N ARG A 79 -3.38 -1.56 36.78
CA ARG A 79 -3.02 -2.50 37.86
C ARG A 79 -2.14 -1.83 38.90
N SER A 80 -1.13 -1.08 38.48
CA SER A 80 -0.23 -0.35 39.38
C SER A 80 -1.00 0.69 40.20
N ASP A 81 -1.94 1.43 39.59
CA ASP A 81 -2.78 2.41 40.29
C ASP A 81 -3.64 1.75 41.37
N ARG A 82 -4.17 0.54 41.08
CA ARG A 82 -4.95 -0.23 42.06
C ARG A 82 -4.09 -0.69 43.24
N GLU A 83 -2.88 -1.17 42.98
CA GLU A 83 -1.96 -1.63 44.03
C GLU A 83 -1.54 -0.46 44.94
N GLN A 84 -1.20 0.70 44.37
CA GLN A 84 -0.84 1.90 45.14
C GLN A 84 -2.01 2.49 45.96
N GLY A 85 -3.25 2.29 45.50
CA GLY A 85 -4.45 2.68 46.24
C GLY A 85 -4.84 1.73 47.37
N ILE A 86 -4.24 0.54 47.46
CA ILE A 86 -4.43 -0.41 48.57
C ILE A 86 -3.38 -0.18 49.67
N GLU A 87 -2.23 0.40 49.32
CA GLU A 87 -1.09 0.63 50.23
C GLU A 87 -1.16 1.96 51.00
N ASN A 88 -2.07 2.88 50.62
CA ASN A 88 -2.40 4.12 51.35
C ASN A 88 -3.73 4.01 52.09
#